data_AF-M7Y9U7-F1
#
_entry.id   AF-M7Y9U7-F1
#
_cell.length_a   1.000
_cell.length_b   1.000
_cell.length_c   1.000
_cell.angle_alpha   90.00
_cell.angle_beta   90.00
_cell.angle_gamma   90.00
#
_symmetry.space_group_name_H-M   'P 1'
#
loop_
_entity.id
_entity.type
_entity.pdbx_description
1 polymer ?
#
loop_
_entity_poly.entity_id
_entity_poly.type
_entity_poly.pdbx_seq_one_letter_code
_entity_poly.pdbx_strand_id
1 'polypeptide(L)'
;MVDWLDIVLKGFWCGVAAMGFAVLFNAPTRALLSIFLCAFVAGLIKFSIFNPIVGGGIILASALAATAVGFASIPVSHWRHVPPVVIGIPAVIPLIPGSFAYRTILGLINFIYNTEVEVLTRMVHNGLMTLFIILVLALGVTLPMLLFRIESVKNFRLSTFFKKGQ
;
A
#
# COMPACT_ATOMS: atom_id res chain seq x y z
N MET A 1 -11.52 -24.90 -1.42
CA MET A 1 -12.44 -23.95 -2.07
C MET A 1 -11.96 -22.55 -1.71
N VAL A 2 -11.91 -21.60 -2.66
CA VAL A 2 -11.64 -20.18 -2.32
C VAL A 2 -12.81 -19.67 -1.48
N ASP A 3 -12.54 -19.22 -0.27
CA ASP A 3 -13.54 -18.52 0.52
C ASP A 3 -13.59 -17.04 0.09
N TRP A 4 -14.41 -16.77 -0.92
CA TRP A 4 -14.58 -15.41 -1.46
C TRP A 4 -15.14 -14.44 -0.41
N LEU A 5 -15.91 -14.95 0.56
CA LEU A 5 -16.48 -14.14 1.62
C LEU A 5 -15.40 -13.66 2.59
N ASP A 6 -14.44 -14.53 2.93
CA ASP A 6 -13.26 -14.15 3.73
C ASP A 6 -12.41 -13.07 3.03
N ILE A 7 -12.20 -13.18 1.72
CA ILE A 7 -11.45 -12.17 0.95
C ILE A 7 -12.16 -10.81 0.99
N VAL A 8 -13.47 -10.78 0.76
CA VAL A 8 -14.27 -9.56 0.80
C VAL A 8 -14.28 -8.95 2.20
N LEU A 9 -14.41 -9.78 3.24
CA LEU A 9 -14.39 -9.34 4.62
C LEU A 9 -13.04 -8.75 5.01
N LYS A 10 -11.93 -9.40 4.62
CA LYS A 10 -10.58 -8.85 4.83
C LYS A 10 -10.37 -7.52 4.10
N GLY A 11 -10.85 -7.41 2.86
CA GLY A 11 -10.86 -6.15 2.13
C GLY A 11 -11.63 -5.07 2.87
N PHE A 12 -12.83 -5.38 3.38
CA PHE A 12 -13.65 -4.45 4.15
C PHE A 12 -12.90 -3.91 5.38
N TRP A 13 -12.26 -4.79 6.14
CA TRP A 13 -11.44 -4.40 7.29
C TRP A 13 -10.21 -3.57 6.90
N CYS A 14 -9.58 -3.84 5.75
CA CYS A 14 -8.55 -2.95 5.22
C CYS A 14 -9.10 -1.55 4.96
N GLY A 15 -10.30 -1.44 4.36
CA GLY A 15 -11.01 -0.18 4.18
C GLY A 15 -11.21 0.58 5.49
N VAL A 16 -11.76 -0.09 6.51
CA VAL A 16 -12.01 0.51 7.84
C VAL A 16 -10.70 0.97 8.49
N ALA A 17 -9.67 0.12 8.48
CA ALA A 17 -8.37 0.46 9.04
C ALA A 17 -7.76 1.68 8.33
N ALA A 18 -7.83 1.75 7.00
CA ALA A 18 -7.32 2.88 6.22
C ALA A 18 -8.03 4.19 6.56
N MET A 19 -9.35 4.17 6.78
CA MET A 19 -10.06 5.37 7.25
C MET A 19 -9.57 5.82 8.62
N GLY A 20 -9.35 4.90 9.57
CA GLY A 20 -8.80 5.21 10.88
C GLY A 20 -7.43 5.89 10.79
N PHE A 21 -6.54 5.36 9.95
CA PHE A 21 -5.25 5.99 9.66
C PHE A 21 -5.40 7.34 8.96
N ALA A 22 -6.34 7.48 8.03
CA ALA A 22 -6.59 8.74 7.36
C ALA A 22 -7.03 9.84 8.34
N VAL A 23 -7.91 9.52 9.28
CA VAL A 23 -8.29 10.43 10.37
C VAL A 23 -7.09 10.76 11.24
N LEU A 24 -6.26 9.77 11.59
CA LEU A 24 -5.03 9.96 12.37
C LEU A 24 -4.05 10.93 11.67
N PHE A 25 -3.98 10.90 10.34
CA PHE A 25 -3.13 11.81 9.55
C PHE A 25 -3.83 13.11 9.12
N ASN A 26 -4.96 13.47 9.76
CA ASN A 26 -5.74 14.68 9.45
C ASN A 26 -6.14 14.80 7.97
N ALA A 27 -6.46 13.67 7.32
CA ALA A 27 -7.00 13.68 5.97
C ALA A 27 -8.39 14.36 5.96
N PRO A 28 -8.72 15.13 4.92
CA PRO A 28 -10.01 15.82 4.85
C PRO A 28 -11.16 14.79 4.78
N THR A 29 -12.25 15.06 5.49
CA THR A 29 -13.41 14.16 5.60
C THR A 29 -13.97 13.73 4.25
N ARG A 30 -13.97 14.63 3.27
CA ARG A 30 -14.38 14.34 1.88
C ARG A 30 -13.52 13.28 1.17
N ALA A 31 -12.31 12.98 1.64
CA ALA A 31 -11.44 11.96 1.06
C ALA A 31 -11.58 10.58 1.72
N LEU A 32 -12.22 10.49 2.91
CA LEU A 32 -12.29 9.25 3.69
C LEU A 32 -12.96 8.10 2.93
N LEU A 33 -14.08 8.36 2.25
CA LEU A 33 -14.75 7.33 1.46
C LEU A 33 -13.89 6.84 0.29
N SER A 34 -13.13 7.73 -0.34
CA SER A 34 -12.19 7.37 -1.40
C SER A 34 -11.03 6.52 -0.87
N ILE A 35 -10.51 6.85 0.30
CA ILE A 35 -9.47 6.07 0.98
C ILE A 35 -9.98 4.67 1.33
N PHE A 36 -11.20 4.58 1.89
CA PHE A 36 -11.86 3.32 2.18
C PHE A 36 -11.94 2.43 0.94
N LEU A 37 -12.46 2.96 -0.17
CA LEU A 37 -12.63 2.19 -1.40
C LEU A 37 -11.28 1.77 -2.00
N CYS A 38 -10.27 2.65 -2.00
CA CYS A 38 -8.94 2.29 -2.46
C CYS A 38 -8.32 1.17 -1.63
N ALA A 39 -8.40 1.25 -0.30
CA ALA A 39 -7.88 0.22 0.60
C ALA A 39 -8.67 -1.10 0.52
N PHE A 40 -9.99 -1.01 0.34
CA PHE A 40 -10.87 -2.15 0.13
C PHE A 40 -10.42 -2.94 -1.11
N VAL A 41 -10.29 -2.25 -2.25
CA VAL A 41 -9.84 -2.85 -3.51
C VAL A 41 -8.42 -3.39 -3.38
N ALA A 42 -7.52 -2.68 -2.70
CA ALA A 42 -6.16 -3.15 -2.47
C ALA A 42 -6.12 -4.44 -1.63
N GLY A 43 -6.97 -4.53 -0.61
CA GLY A 43 -7.17 -5.74 0.18
C GLY A 43 -7.67 -6.90 -0.69
N LEU A 44 -8.69 -6.67 -1.52
CA LEU A 44 -9.20 -7.67 -2.46
C LEU A 44 -8.09 -8.19 -3.39
N ILE A 45 -7.28 -7.30 -3.97
CA ILE A 45 -6.17 -7.69 -4.86
C ILE A 45 -5.16 -8.54 -4.09
N LYS A 46 -4.70 -8.07 -2.93
CA LYS A 46 -3.69 -8.78 -2.12
C LYS A 46 -4.18 -10.17 -1.71
N PHE A 47 -5.38 -10.28 -1.15
CA PHE A 47 -5.88 -11.55 -0.62
C PHE A 47 -6.35 -12.52 -1.72
N SER A 48 -6.77 -12.02 -2.87
CA SER A 48 -7.06 -12.88 -4.04
C SER A 48 -5.79 -13.51 -4.60
N ILE A 49 -4.70 -12.74 -4.70
CA ILE A 49 -3.42 -13.23 -5.23
C ILE A 49 -2.69 -14.12 -4.22
N PHE A 50 -2.75 -13.76 -2.93
CA PHE A 50 -2.11 -14.53 -1.85
C PHE A 50 -2.81 -15.87 -1.55
N ASN A 51 -3.98 -16.13 -2.14
CA ASN A 51 -4.70 -17.37 -1.89
C ASN A 51 -3.88 -18.59 -2.34
N PRO A 52 -3.89 -19.70 -1.57
CA PRO A 52 -3.23 -20.96 -1.93
C PRO A 52 -3.51 -21.48 -3.36
N ILE A 53 -4.65 -21.13 -3.96
CA ILE A 53 -5.04 -21.56 -5.32
C ILE A 53 -4.28 -20.79 -6.41
N VAL A 54 -4.06 -19.49 -6.22
CA VAL A 54 -3.26 -18.67 -7.15
C VAL A 54 -1.77 -18.88 -6.89
N GLY A 55 -1.40 -19.15 -5.63
CA GLY A 55 -0.01 -19.40 -5.23
C GLY A 55 0.88 -18.15 -5.33
N GLY A 56 0.29 -16.96 -5.47
CA GLY A 56 1.04 -15.71 -5.53
C GLY A 56 1.67 -15.42 -4.17
N GLY A 57 2.99 -15.31 -4.10
CA GLY A 57 3.68 -14.94 -2.87
C GLY A 57 3.18 -13.60 -2.31
N ILE A 58 3.15 -13.46 -0.98
CA ILE A 58 2.66 -12.24 -0.30
C ILE A 58 3.38 -10.96 -0.75
N ILE A 59 4.65 -11.07 -1.17
CA ILE A 59 5.43 -9.95 -1.72
C ILE A 59 4.80 -9.47 -3.05
N LEU A 60 4.60 -10.38 -4.01
CA LEU A 60 3.96 -10.07 -5.30
C LEU A 60 2.53 -9.56 -5.12
N ALA A 61 1.76 -10.21 -4.24
CA ALA A 61 0.40 -9.78 -3.93
C ALA A 61 0.35 -8.35 -3.36
N SER A 62 1.28 -8.02 -2.46
CA SER A 62 1.40 -6.68 -1.88
C SER A 62 1.88 -5.65 -2.92
N ALA A 63 2.83 -6.02 -3.79
CA ALA A 63 3.32 -5.17 -4.86
C ALA A 63 2.19 -4.76 -5.81
N LEU A 64 1.41 -5.72 -6.30
CA LEU A 64 0.30 -5.46 -7.23
C LEU A 64 -0.83 -4.64 -6.58
N ALA A 65 -1.14 -4.92 -5.31
CA ALA A 65 -2.10 -4.12 -4.56
C ALA A 65 -1.64 -2.66 -4.39
N ALA A 66 -0.37 -2.44 -4.01
CA ALA A 66 0.20 -1.10 -3.87
C ALA A 66 0.26 -0.34 -5.20
N THR A 67 0.66 -1.01 -6.27
CA THR A 67 0.66 -0.43 -7.62
C THR A 67 -0.74 -0.02 -8.05
N ALA A 68 -1.74 -0.87 -7.83
CA ALA A 68 -3.14 -0.54 -8.11
C ALA A 68 -3.60 0.70 -7.33
N VAL A 69 -3.24 0.81 -6.04
CA VAL A 69 -3.53 2.01 -5.25
C VAL A 69 -2.80 3.25 -5.79
N GLY A 70 -1.53 3.12 -6.16
CA GLY A 70 -0.76 4.21 -6.78
C GLY A 70 -1.47 4.77 -8.01
N PHE A 71 -1.86 3.90 -8.95
CA PHE A 71 -2.62 4.31 -10.14
C PHE A 71 -4.01 4.86 -9.82
N ALA A 72 -4.76 4.22 -8.92
CA ALA A 72 -6.11 4.64 -8.56
C ALA A 72 -6.14 5.98 -7.81
N SER A 73 -5.11 6.25 -7.00
CA SER A 73 -5.03 7.47 -6.21
C SER A 73 -4.98 8.74 -7.08
N ILE A 74 -4.39 8.68 -8.28
CA ILE A 74 -4.24 9.84 -9.16
C ILE A 74 -5.60 10.40 -9.62
N PRO A 75 -6.45 9.67 -10.37
CA PRO A 75 -7.73 10.18 -10.83
C PRO A 75 -8.68 10.50 -9.67
N VAL A 76 -8.66 9.68 -8.61
CA VAL A 76 -9.51 9.89 -7.43
C VAL A 76 -9.13 11.18 -6.69
N SER A 77 -7.84 11.52 -6.65
CA SER A 77 -7.35 12.75 -6.03
C SER A 77 -7.77 14.01 -6.78
N HIS A 78 -7.80 13.96 -8.11
CA HIS A 78 -8.34 15.04 -8.94
C HIS A 78 -9.82 15.27 -8.64
N TRP A 79 -10.61 14.19 -8.56
CA TRP A 79 -12.04 14.30 -8.25
C TRP A 79 -12.29 14.87 -6.85
N ARG A 80 -11.51 14.44 -5.85
CA ARG A 80 -11.64 14.89 -4.46
C ARG A 80 -10.90 16.19 -4.14
N HIS A 81 -10.21 16.79 -5.12
CA HIS A 81 -9.42 18.01 -4.96
C HIS A 81 -8.44 17.92 -3.78
N VAL A 82 -7.67 16.84 -3.74
CA VAL A 82 -6.60 16.59 -2.76
C VAL A 82 -5.36 16.07 -3.48
N PRO A 83 -4.15 16.17 -2.91
CA PRO A 83 -2.98 15.50 -3.47
C PRO A 83 -3.14 13.95 -3.48
N PRO A 84 -2.62 13.22 -4.49
CA PRO A 84 -2.71 11.76 -4.57
C PRO A 84 -2.21 11.04 -3.31
N VAL A 85 -1.16 11.58 -2.69
CA VAL A 85 -0.52 11.06 -1.48
C VAL A 85 -1.49 10.98 -0.29
N VAL A 86 -2.45 11.92 -0.20
CA VAL A 86 -3.48 11.95 0.86
C VAL A 86 -4.41 10.75 0.77
N ILE A 87 -4.60 10.20 -0.43
CA ILE A 87 -5.40 8.98 -0.64
C ILE A 87 -4.51 7.74 -0.57
N GLY A 88 -3.39 7.76 -1.28
CA GLY A 88 -2.57 6.56 -1.50
C GLY A 88 -1.84 6.06 -0.26
N ILE A 89 -1.27 6.95 0.57
CA ILE A 89 -0.54 6.51 1.77
C ILE A 89 -1.49 5.80 2.75
N PRO A 90 -2.59 6.42 3.23
CA PRO A 90 -3.47 5.74 4.18
C PRO A 90 -4.07 4.45 3.62
N ALA A 91 -4.32 4.37 2.32
CA ALA A 91 -4.91 3.19 1.69
C ALA A 91 -4.00 1.96 1.70
N VAL A 92 -2.68 2.13 1.74
CA VAL A 92 -1.71 1.01 1.75
C VAL A 92 -1.26 0.60 3.15
N ILE A 93 -1.46 1.42 4.17
CA ILE A 93 -1.06 1.12 5.55
C ILE A 93 -1.60 -0.23 6.07
N PRO A 94 -2.88 -0.61 5.84
CA PRO A 94 -3.39 -1.91 6.29
C PRO A 94 -2.70 -3.12 5.64
N LEU A 95 -1.93 -2.91 4.56
CA LEU A 95 -1.20 -3.97 3.88
C LEU A 95 0.18 -4.23 4.48
N ILE A 96 0.67 -3.34 5.36
CA ILE A 96 1.97 -3.47 6.02
C ILE A 96 2.00 -4.76 6.87
N PRO A 97 3.07 -5.57 6.79
CA PRO A 97 3.15 -6.89 7.42
C PRO A 97 3.52 -6.77 8.92
N GLY A 98 2.67 -6.10 9.71
CA GLY A 98 2.95 -5.83 11.13
C GLY A 98 3.18 -7.09 11.98
N SER A 99 2.54 -8.22 11.63
CA SER A 99 2.75 -9.49 12.32
C SER A 99 4.16 -10.06 12.10
N PHE A 100 4.68 -9.98 10.87
CA PHE A 100 6.05 -10.40 10.57
C PHE A 100 7.07 -9.47 11.25
N ALA A 101 6.80 -8.16 11.26
CA ALA A 101 7.63 -7.19 11.96
C ALA A 101 7.69 -7.49 13.47
N TYR A 102 6.54 -7.71 14.10
CA TYR A 102 6.43 -8.05 15.51
C TYR A 102 7.15 -9.35 15.85
N ARG A 103 6.98 -10.41 15.04
CA ARG A 103 7.68 -11.70 15.22
C ARG A 103 9.19 -11.58 15.05
N THR A 104 9.65 -10.64 14.22
CA THR A 104 11.09 -10.37 14.06
C THR A 104 11.66 -9.78 15.34
N ILE A 105 10.97 -8.80 15.94
CA ILE A 105 11.37 -8.19 17.22
C ILE A 105 11.33 -9.23 18.35
N LEU A 106 10.27 -10.04 18.44
CA LEU A 106 10.20 -11.13 19.42
C LEU A 106 11.32 -12.15 19.23
N GLY A 107 11.62 -12.52 17.97
CA GLY A 107 12.74 -13.41 17.67
C GLY A 107 14.07 -12.82 18.13
N LEU A 108 14.28 -11.52 17.92
CA LEU A 108 15.47 -10.82 18.37
C LEU A 108 15.61 -10.83 19.89
N ILE A 109 14.53 -10.52 20.62
CA ILE A 109 14.50 -10.56 22.08
C ILE A 109 14.82 -11.98 22.56
N ASN A 110 14.16 -13.00 22.01
CA ASN A 110 14.42 -14.39 22.40
C ASN A 110 15.85 -14.84 22.11
N PHE A 111 16.41 -14.43 20.97
CA PHE A 111 17.77 -14.79 20.58
C PHE A 111 18.83 -14.21 21.53
N ILE A 112 18.57 -13.06 22.16
CA ILE A 112 19.45 -12.48 23.19
C ILE A 112 19.52 -13.36 24.43
N TYR A 113 18.40 -13.99 24.82
CA TYR A 113 18.34 -14.83 26.03
C TYR A 113 18.69 -16.30 25.75
N ASN A 114 18.30 -16.81 24.57
CA ASN A 114 18.47 -18.20 24.15
C ASN A 114 18.99 -18.24 22.71
N THR A 115 20.29 -18.48 22.56
CA THR A 115 20.98 -18.50 21.25
C THR A 115 20.69 -19.80 20.48
N GLU A 116 19.44 -19.94 20.01
CA GLU A 116 18.99 -21.09 19.23
C GLU A 116 18.97 -20.77 17.72
N VAL A 117 19.49 -21.71 16.93
CA VAL A 117 19.54 -21.58 15.46
C VAL A 117 18.14 -21.46 14.86
N GLU A 118 17.16 -22.19 15.40
CA GLU A 118 15.78 -22.12 14.91
C GLU A 118 15.15 -20.73 15.11
N VAL A 119 15.41 -20.10 16.25
CA VAL A 119 14.96 -18.72 16.54
C VAL A 119 15.60 -17.74 15.54
N LEU A 120 16.90 -17.90 15.27
CA LEU A 120 17.62 -17.10 14.28
C LEU A 120 17.01 -17.25 12.88
N THR A 121 16.77 -18.47 12.42
CA THR A 121 16.19 -18.72 11.08
C THR A 121 14.81 -18.09 10.94
N ARG A 122 13.92 -18.28 11.94
CA ARG A 122 12.57 -17.68 11.93
C ARG A 122 12.61 -16.16 11.99
N MET A 123 13.51 -15.60 12.81
CA MET A 123 13.71 -14.15 12.91
C MET A 123 14.15 -13.55 11.57
N VAL A 124 15.19 -14.12 10.94
CA VAL A 124 15.70 -13.65 9.64
C VAL A 124 14.62 -13.78 8.56
N HIS A 125 13.89 -14.91 8.52
CA HIS A 125 12.80 -15.09 7.57
C HIS A 125 11.73 -13.99 7.73
N ASN A 126 11.20 -13.78 8.94
CA ASN A 126 10.19 -12.75 9.19
C ASN A 126 10.72 -11.33 8.90
N GLY A 127 11.99 -11.07 9.20
CA GLY A 127 12.64 -9.79 8.94
C GLY A 127 12.76 -9.50 7.45
N LEU A 128 13.21 -10.48 6.66
CA LEU A 128 13.28 -10.37 5.21
C LEU A 128 11.89 -10.21 4.58
N MET A 129 10.90 -10.99 5.04
CA MET A 129 9.52 -10.84 4.58
C MET A 129 8.99 -9.43 4.84
N THR A 130 9.23 -8.90 6.04
CA THR A 130 8.84 -7.54 6.42
C THR A 130 9.51 -6.51 5.51
N LEU A 131 10.83 -6.62 5.35
CA LEU A 131 11.63 -5.72 4.53
C LEU A 131 11.13 -5.68 3.08
N PHE A 132 11.02 -6.83 2.42
CA PHE A 132 10.61 -6.89 1.02
C PHE A 132 9.18 -6.43 0.80
N ILE A 133 8.24 -6.77 1.69
CA ILE A 133 6.86 -6.30 1.57
C ILE A 133 6.83 -4.76 1.71
N ILE A 134 7.51 -4.17 2.70
CA ILE A 134 7.55 -2.71 2.85
C ILE A 134 8.17 -2.05 1.62
N LEU A 135 9.26 -2.61 1.09
CA LEU A 135 9.91 -2.10 -0.13
C LEU A 135 8.96 -2.09 -1.33
N VAL A 136 8.28 -3.21 -1.61
CA VAL A 136 7.36 -3.27 -2.75
C VAL A 136 6.10 -2.43 -2.54
N LEU A 137 5.64 -2.25 -1.30
CA LEU A 137 4.54 -1.34 -0.99
C LEU A 137 4.95 0.12 -1.26
N ALA A 138 6.15 0.52 -0.81
CA ALA A 138 6.67 1.86 -1.03
C ALA A 138 6.87 2.14 -2.53
N LEU A 139 7.53 1.24 -3.25
CA LEU A 139 7.75 1.36 -4.69
C LEU A 139 6.44 1.31 -5.48
N GLY A 140 5.54 0.39 -5.14
CA GLY A 140 4.27 0.21 -5.82
C GLY A 140 3.39 1.46 -5.77
N VAL A 141 3.30 2.13 -4.62
CA VAL A 141 2.50 3.37 -4.51
C VAL A 141 3.20 4.55 -5.18
N THR A 142 4.52 4.68 -5.00
CA THR A 142 5.26 5.88 -5.43
C THR A 142 5.54 5.91 -6.92
N LEU A 143 5.81 4.77 -7.57
CA LEU A 143 6.14 4.73 -9.00
C LEU A 143 5.03 5.33 -9.88
N PRO A 144 3.75 4.94 -9.76
CA PRO A 144 2.67 5.58 -10.51
C PRO A 144 2.58 7.09 -10.21
N MET A 145 2.67 7.49 -8.94
CA MET A 145 2.58 8.91 -8.58
C MET A 145 3.73 9.74 -9.20
N LEU A 146 4.94 9.19 -9.28
CA LEU A 146 6.09 9.85 -9.87
C LEU A 146 5.97 9.97 -11.39
N LEU A 147 5.57 8.88 -12.08
CA LEU A 147 5.44 8.85 -13.53
C LEU A 147 4.44 9.91 -14.03
N PHE A 148 3.26 9.99 -13.42
CA PHE A 148 2.22 10.94 -13.86
C PHE A 148 2.48 12.38 -13.40
N ARG A 149 3.30 12.59 -12.35
CA ARG A 149 3.71 13.95 -11.95
C ARG A 149 4.59 14.63 -12.99
N ILE A 150 5.43 13.87 -13.70
CA ILE A 150 6.37 14.42 -14.69
C ILE A 150 5.63 14.92 -15.95
N GLU A 151 4.58 14.23 -16.38
CA GLU A 151 3.77 14.67 -17.52
C GLU A 151 3.03 16.00 -17.24
N SER A 152 2.56 16.21 -16.02
CA SER A 152 1.92 17.47 -15.62
C SER A 152 2.85 18.69 -15.74
N VAL A 153 4.17 18.52 -15.58
CA VAL A 153 5.15 19.63 -15.70
C VAL A 153 5.47 19.94 -17.17
N LYS A 154 5.43 18.93 -18.05
CA LYS A 154 5.77 19.09 -19.47
C LYS A 154 4.73 19.94 -20.22
N ASN A 155 3.46 19.88 -19.80
CA ASN A 155 2.37 20.66 -20.39
C ASN A 155 2.30 22.11 -19.90
N PHE A 156 2.94 22.47 -18.77
CA PHE A 156 2.91 23.84 -18.24
C PHE A 156 3.92 24.79 -18.90
N ARG A 157 4.94 24.28 -19.58
CA ARG A 157 5.99 25.12 -20.21
C ARG A 157 5.76 25.47 -21.68
N LEU A 158 4.84 24.81 -22.39
CA LEU A 158 4.60 25.12 -23.81
C LEU A 158 3.61 26.28 -24.05
N SER A 159 2.62 26.51 -23.17
CA SER A 159 1.60 27.54 -23.43
C SER A 159 2.08 28.97 -23.15
N THR A 160 3.17 29.15 -22.39
CA THR A 160 3.66 30.47 -21.99
C THR A 160 4.62 31.09 -23.02
N PHE A 161 5.15 30.30 -23.96
CA PHE A 161 6.05 30.80 -25.01
C PHE A 161 5.31 31.27 -26.28
N PHE A 162 4.10 30.80 -26.55
CA PHE A 162 3.36 31.17 -27.77
C PHE A 162 2.42 32.38 -27.62
N LYS A 163 2.27 32.95 -26.42
CA LYS A 163 1.41 34.13 -26.17
C LYS A 163 2.15 35.47 -26.06
N LYS A 164 3.43 35.52 -26.40
CA LYS A 164 4.26 36.75 -26.30
C LYS A 164 4.73 37.28 -27.66
N GLY A 165 3.88 37.15 -28.68
CA GLY A 165 4.19 37.52 -30.06
C GLY A 165 2.98 37.96 -30.90
N GLN A 166 1.95 38.52 -30.27
CA GLN A 166 0.93 39.35 -30.93
C GLN A 166 0.67 40.59 -30.06
#